data_AF-A0A8T6W1S3-F1
#
_entry.id   AF-A0A8T6W1S3-F1
#
_cell.length_a   1.000
_cell.length_b   1.000
_cell.length_c   1.000
_cell.angle_alpha   90.00
_cell.angle_beta   90.00
_cell.angle_gamma   90.00
#
_symmetry.space_group_name_H-M   'P 1'
#
loop_
_entity.id
_entity.type
_entity.pdbx_description
1 polymer ?
#
loop_
_entity_poly.entity_id
_entity_poly.type
_entity_poly.pdbx_seq_one_letter_code
_entity_poly.pdbx_strand_id
1 'polypeptide(L)'
;MGDVRIAVEVVVSPDGVVFDLSGTDDQVNAPWNAPYSVTLSAVYFALRAMTDPSIPPNHGCYIPVEVVCPKGNLLNPEPPHPVG
;
A
#
# COMPACT_ATOMS: atom_id res chain seq x y z
N MET A 1 22.62 -7.27 4.18
CA MET A 1 21.38 -6.71 3.65
C MET A 1 21.19 -5.38 4.35
N GLY A 2 21.12 -4.28 3.60
CA GLY A 2 21.02 -2.93 4.20
C GLY A 2 19.61 -2.63 4.68
N ASP A 3 19.41 -1.40 5.14
CA ASP A 3 18.09 -0.87 5.44
C ASP A 3 17.26 -0.74 4.15
N VAL A 4 15.95 -0.90 4.26
CA VAL A 4 14.99 -0.66 3.18
C VAL A 4 14.05 0.44 3.62
N ARG A 5 13.89 1.45 2.78
CA ARG A 5 12.99 2.58 3.02
C ARG A 5 11.58 2.21 2.60
N ILE A 6 10.64 2.39 3.52
CA ILE A 6 9.21 2.50 3.23
C ILE A 6 8.83 3.97 3.31
N ALA A 7 8.20 4.50 2.27
CA ALA A 7 7.70 5.87 2.25
C ALA A 7 6.28 5.92 1.70
N VAL A 8 5.48 6.80 2.30
CA VAL A 8 4.13 7.09 1.85
C VAL A 8 3.89 8.60 1.92
N GLU A 9 3.37 9.16 0.83
CA GLU A 9 2.73 10.47 0.82
C GLU A 9 1.22 10.26 0.81
N VAL A 10 0.50 10.99 1.66
CA VAL A 10 -0.96 10.87 1.77
C VAL A 10 -1.59 12.21 1.45
N VAL A 11 -2.42 12.24 0.40
CA VAL A 11 -3.18 13.42 -0.01
C VAL A 11 -4.65 13.19 0.31
N VAL A 12 -5.22 14.05 1.15
CA VAL A 12 -6.64 14.01 1.53
C VAL A 12 -7.36 15.18 0.89
N SER A 13 -8.48 14.89 0.22
CA SER A 13 -9.31 15.87 -0.47
C SER A 13 -10.80 15.56 -0.30
N PRO A 14 -11.72 16.46 -0.73
CA PRO A 14 -13.15 16.16 -0.74
C PRO A 14 -13.54 14.95 -1.60
N ASP A 15 -12.73 14.63 -2.62
CA ASP A 15 -13.00 13.55 -3.58
C ASP A 15 -12.46 12.18 -3.12
N GLY A 16 -11.62 12.16 -2.08
CA GLY A 16 -11.04 10.93 -1.56
C GLY A 16 -9.64 11.08 -0.96
N VAL A 17 -8.96 9.94 -0.81
CA VAL A 17 -7.61 9.84 -0.25
C VAL A 17 -6.71 9.09 -1.22
N VAL A 18 -5.55 9.69 -1.52
CA VAL A 18 -4.50 9.07 -2.33
C VAL A 18 -3.34 8.68 -1.42
N PHE A 19 -2.90 7.43 -1.50
CA PHE A 19 -1.69 6.91 -0.88
C PHE A 19 -0.63 6.69 -1.96
N ASP A 20 0.38 7.56 -2.01
CA ASP A 20 1.50 7.43 -2.94
C ASP A 20 2.70 6.76 -2.25
N LEU A 21 2.98 5.53 -2.68
CA LEU A 21 4.06 4.68 -2.20
C LEU A 21 5.29 4.70 -3.12
N SER A 22 5.32 5.55 -4.15
CA SER A 22 6.40 5.63 -5.13
C SER A 22 7.76 6.00 -4.51
N GLY A 23 7.78 6.61 -3.32
CA GLY A 23 9.01 6.88 -2.57
C GLY A 23 9.57 5.69 -1.79
N THR A 24 8.90 4.54 -1.79
CA THR A 24 9.41 3.27 -1.23
C THR A 24 10.46 2.68 -2.16
N ASP A 25 11.47 2.03 -1.59
CA ASP A 25 12.54 1.40 -2.36
C ASP A 25 12.03 0.32 -3.34
N ASP A 26 12.87 0.00 -4.31
CA ASP A 26 12.64 -1.09 -5.26
C ASP A 26 12.63 -2.46 -4.57
N GLN A 27 12.04 -3.43 -5.27
CA GLN A 27 12.01 -4.83 -4.85
C GLN A 27 13.41 -5.43 -4.64
N VAL A 28 13.52 -6.36 -3.69
CA VAL A 28 14.79 -6.95 -3.25
C VAL A 28 14.83 -8.47 -3.48
N ASN A 29 16.03 -9.04 -3.58
CA ASN A 29 16.23 -10.48 -3.72
C ASN A 29 16.14 -11.23 -2.37
N ALA A 30 15.03 -11.04 -1.66
CA ALA A 30 14.73 -11.62 -0.35
C ALA A 30 13.21 -11.61 -0.11
N PRO A 31 12.67 -12.46 0.79
CA PRO A 31 11.22 -12.55 1.03
C PRO A 31 10.68 -11.39 1.88
N TRP A 32 11.04 -10.16 1.52
CA TRP A 32 10.57 -8.91 2.13
C TRP A 32 9.58 -8.16 1.23
N ASN A 33 9.52 -8.51 -0.05
CA ASN A 33 8.62 -7.87 -0.98
C ASN A 33 7.17 -8.23 -0.65
N ALA A 34 6.29 -7.22 -0.64
CA ALA A 34 4.87 -7.38 -0.39
C ALA A 34 4.11 -7.37 -1.71
N PRO A 35 3.36 -8.44 -2.07
CA PRO A 35 2.47 -8.42 -3.22
C PRO A 35 1.50 -7.25 -3.14
N TYR A 36 1.10 -6.69 -4.30
CA TYR A 36 0.23 -5.51 -4.32
C TYR A 36 -1.08 -5.69 -3.52
N SER A 37 -1.64 -6.90 -3.48
CA SER A 37 -2.81 -7.22 -2.66
C SER A 37 -2.56 -7.05 -1.15
N VAL A 38 -1.36 -7.38 -0.66
CA VAL A 38 -0.95 -7.18 0.73
C VAL A 38 -0.80 -5.68 1.02
N THR A 39 -0.23 -4.93 0.08
CA THR A 39 -0.12 -3.47 0.16
C THR A 39 -1.49 -2.80 0.26
N LEU A 40 -2.45 -3.18 -0.60
CA LEU A 40 -3.83 -2.70 -0.51
C LEU A 40 -4.48 -3.06 0.83
N SER A 41 -4.29 -4.30 1.30
CA SER A 41 -4.80 -4.75 2.60
C SER A 41 -4.27 -3.89 3.76
N ALA A 42 -2.97 -3.56 3.75
CA ALA A 42 -2.35 -2.71 4.76
C ALA A 42 -2.92 -1.28 4.75
N VAL A 43 -3.11 -0.69 3.56
CA VAL A 43 -3.75 0.63 3.41
C VAL A 43 -5.18 0.61 3.95
N TYR A 44 -5.98 -0.37 3.56
CA TYR A 44 -7.38 -0.49 4.01
C TYR A 44 -7.48 -0.74 5.51
N PHE A 45 -6.57 -1.54 6.07
CA PHE A 45 -6.48 -1.75 7.50
C PHE A 45 -6.15 -0.45 8.23
N ALA A 46 -5.15 0.31 7.77
CA ALA A 46 -4.76 1.57 8.39
C ALA A 46 -5.91 2.59 8.36
N LEU A 47 -6.59 2.74 7.22
CA LEU A 47 -7.79 3.57 7.10
C LEU A 47 -8.86 3.15 8.10
N ARG A 48 -9.22 1.86 8.11
CA ARG A 48 -10.25 1.33 9.00
C ARG A 48 -9.92 1.54 10.48
N ALA A 49 -8.66 1.41 10.86
CA ALA A 49 -8.20 1.61 12.23
C ALA A 49 -8.30 3.07 12.69
N MET A 50 -8.31 4.03 11.77
CA MET A 50 -8.39 5.47 12.07
C MET A 50 -9.80 6.05 11.87
N THR A 51 -10.66 5.39 11.08
CA THR A 51 -12.01 5.86 10.79
C THR A 51 -13.06 5.33 11.79
N ASP A 52 -14.29 5.85 11.69
CA ASP A 52 -15.42 5.43 12.53
C ASP A 52 -15.59 3.89 12.50
N PRO A 53 -15.50 3.19 13.65
CA PRO A 53 -15.57 1.74 13.71
C PRO A 53 -16.95 1.17 13.35
N SER A 54 -17.99 2.00 13.26
CA SER A 54 -19.32 1.62 12.78
C SER A 54 -19.40 1.49 11.26
N ILE A 55 -18.42 2.01 10.51
CA ILE A 55 -18.36 1.89 9.05
C ILE A 55 -18.20 0.40 8.67
N PRO A 56 -19.07 -0.13 7.79
CA PRO A 56 -19.00 -1.54 7.40
C PRO A 56 -17.74 -1.82 6.56
N PRO A 57 -17.00 -2.91 6.83
CA PRO A 57 -15.76 -3.22 6.11
C PRO A 57 -16.03 -3.89 4.75
N ASN A 58 -16.53 -3.12 3.80
CA ASN A 58 -16.83 -3.60 2.44
C ASN A 58 -16.17 -2.72 1.37
N HIS A 59 -16.14 -3.23 0.14
CA HIS A 59 -15.51 -2.56 -1.00
C HIS A 59 -16.04 -1.14 -1.25
N GLY A 60 -17.30 -0.86 -0.92
CA GLY A 60 -17.88 0.47 -1.08
C GLY A 60 -17.15 1.55 -0.28
N CYS A 61 -16.56 1.19 0.85
CA CYS A 61 -15.81 2.11 1.70
C CYS A 61 -14.40 2.43 1.15
N TYR A 62 -13.93 1.68 0.15
CA TYR A 62 -12.62 1.88 -0.46
C TYR A 62 -12.70 2.47 -1.88
N ILE A 63 -13.91 2.71 -2.41
CA ILE A 63 -14.10 3.43 -3.68
C ILE A 63 -13.37 4.79 -3.73
N PRO A 64 -13.36 5.62 -2.68
CA PRO A 64 -12.67 6.91 -2.69
C PRO A 64 -11.17 6.79 -2.34
N VAL A 65 -10.59 5.58 -2.35
CA VAL A 65 -9.20 5.34 -1.98
C VAL A 65 -8.40 4.97 -3.22
N GLU A 66 -7.39 5.77 -3.52
CA GLU A 66 -6.42 5.48 -4.57
C GLU A 66 -5.08 5.08 -3.93
N VAL A 67 -4.43 4.07 -4.50
CA VAL A 67 -3.09 3.63 -4.08
C VAL A 67 -2.18 3.66 -5.30
N VAL A 68 -1.16 4.53 -5.26
CA VAL A 68 -0.13 4.62 -6.28
C VAL A 68 1.08 3.83 -5.81
N CYS A 69 1.37 2.71 -6.49
CA CYS A 69 2.54 1.90 -6.20
C CYS A 69 3.10 1.34 -7.53
N PRO A 70 4.20 1.89 -8.05
CA PRO A 70 4.78 1.45 -9.32
C PRO A 70 5.17 -0.03 -9.32
N LYS A 71 5.13 -0.68 -10.49
CA LYS A 71 5.67 -2.03 -10.65
C LYS A 71 7.17 -2.05 -10.38
N GLY A 72 7.65 -3.10 -9.73
CA GLY A 72 9.05 -3.23 -9.32
C GLY A 72 9.36 -2.56 -7.98
N ASN A 73 8.38 -1.87 -7.36
CA ASN A 73 8.49 -1.38 -5.99
C ASN A 73 8.48 -2.55 -4.99
N LEU A 74 9.12 -2.40 -3.82
CA LEU A 74 9.07 -3.39 -2.74
C LEU A 74 7.62 -3.78 -2.36
N LEU A 75 6.67 -2.87 -2.52
CA LEU A 75 5.25 -3.04 -2.20
C LEU A 75 4.37 -3.37 -3.44
N ASN A 76 4.96 -3.54 -4.61
CA ASN A 76 4.31 -4.05 -5.83
C ASN A 76 5.35 -4.76 -6.72
N PRO A 77 5.90 -5.89 -6.24
CA PRO A 77 7.00 -6.57 -6.90
C PRO A 77 6.55 -7.30 -8.16
N GLU A 78 7.52 -7.65 -8.98
CA GLU A 78 7.40 -8.45 -10.19
C GLU A 78 8.24 -9.72 -10.10
N PRO A 79 7.78 -10.82 -10.72
CA PRO A 79 8.59 -12.03 -10.87
C PRO A 79 9.96 -11.73 -11.50
N PRO A 80 11.04 -12.43 -11.11
CA PRO A 80 11.06 -13.60 -10.23
C PRO A 80 11.33 -13.29 -8.75
N HIS A 81 11.14 -12.04 -8.28
CA HIS A 81 11.49 -11.69 -6.90
C HIS A 81 10.59 -12.41 -5.88
N PRO A 82 11.15 -12.97 -4.81
CA PRO A 82 10.38 -13.70 -3.82
C PRO A 82 9.51 -12.75 -2.99
N VAL A 83 8.31 -13.20 -2.63
CA VAL A 83 7.36 -12.45 -1.81
C VAL A 83 7.17 -13.13 -0.45
N GLY A 84 6.90 -12.31 0.58
CA GLY A 84 6.65 -12.74 1.96
C GLY A 84 5.18 -12.74 2.35
#